data_AF-A0A952FH00-F1
#
_entry.id   AF-A0A952FH00-F1
#
_cell.length_a   1.000
_cell.length_b   1.000
_cell.length_c   1.000
_cell.angle_alpha   90.00
_cell.angle_beta   90.00
_cell.angle_gamma   90.00
#
_symmetry.space_group_name_H-M   'P 1'
#
loop_
_entity.id
_entity.type
_entity.pdbx_description
1 polymer ?
#
loop_
_entity_poly.entity_id
_entity_poly.type
_entity_poly.pdbx_seq_one_letter_code
_entity_poly.pdbx_strand_id
1 'polypeptide(L)'
;MSSKPSSQNPCPANEARDLLIGFNEKVTRLEATKFFQRYKDEPPNIILKFNHLDHVEVEPAKPDGSVGFSLFGYVEAWVEDFDQDAIEAFVLTYRLLTQNNDRYSIQNLARLYANEWMEPEGQARLAEAREGIASYLSQHVQFDFGERPENVGVLMDVVVYGGLAHSNIEKERRLRVWNQTGPGANMVWVEFMAALIGLMSYLLYIRDLNSVALANYFEIEPPRHLLAAEPQAPS
;
A
#
# COMPACT_ATOMS: atom_id res chain seq x y z
N MET A 1 -28.24 -26.74 14.01
CA MET A 1 -29.31 -25.81 13.60
C MET A 1 -28.86 -24.41 13.97
N SER A 2 -28.21 -23.70 13.03
CA SER A 2 -27.79 -22.31 13.23
C SER A 2 -28.99 -21.41 13.03
N SER A 3 -29.44 -20.76 14.10
CA SER A 3 -30.47 -19.73 14.05
C SER A 3 -29.94 -18.55 13.22
N LYS A 4 -30.56 -18.27 12.07
CA LYS A 4 -30.36 -17.00 11.36
C LYS A 4 -30.72 -15.87 12.33
N PRO A 5 -29.80 -14.94 12.64
CA PRO A 5 -30.14 -13.77 13.43
C PRO A 5 -31.21 -12.96 12.68
N SER A 6 -32.29 -12.58 13.38
CA SER A 6 -33.39 -11.84 12.79
C SER A 6 -32.96 -10.38 12.58
N SER A 7 -32.69 -10.00 11.33
CA SER A 7 -32.29 -8.64 10.96
C SER A 7 -33.52 -7.70 10.99
N GLN A 8 -33.62 -6.86 12.02
CA GLN A 8 -34.67 -5.82 12.11
C GLN A 8 -34.17 -4.40 11.80
N ASN A 9 -33.03 -4.24 11.13
CA ASN A 9 -32.65 -2.97 10.52
C ASN A 9 -32.68 -3.13 8.99
N PRO A 10 -33.62 -2.50 8.26
CA PRO A 10 -33.66 -2.60 6.81
C PRO A 10 -32.34 -2.06 6.22
N CYS A 11 -31.64 -2.92 5.50
CA CYS A 11 -30.42 -2.58 4.75
C CYS A 11 -30.67 -1.35 3.85
N PRO A 12 -29.70 -0.42 3.67
CA PRO A 12 -29.97 0.84 3.00
C PRO A 12 -30.20 0.64 1.51
N ALA A 13 -30.82 1.67 0.95
CA ALA A 13 -31.03 1.94 -0.46
C ALA A 13 -29.86 1.53 -1.38
N ASN A 14 -30.18 1.33 -2.67
CA ASN A 14 -29.25 1.00 -3.77
C ASN A 14 -27.89 1.73 -3.73
N GLU A 15 -27.83 2.94 -3.16
CA GLU A 15 -26.61 3.71 -2.97
C GLU A 15 -25.52 3.00 -2.14
N ALA A 16 -25.88 2.25 -1.10
CA ALA A 16 -24.94 1.50 -0.28
C ALA A 16 -24.30 0.36 -1.08
N ARG A 17 -25.13 -0.43 -1.77
CA ARG A 17 -24.71 -1.47 -2.71
C ARG A 17 -23.76 -0.90 -3.78
N ASP A 18 -24.14 0.22 -4.40
CA ASP A 18 -23.35 0.86 -5.45
C ASP A 18 -22.00 1.37 -4.93
N LEU A 19 -21.96 1.87 -3.68
CA LEU A 19 -20.71 2.31 -3.07
C LEU A 19 -19.74 1.14 -2.86
N LEU A 20 -20.23 0.02 -2.30
CA LEU A 20 -19.43 -1.19 -2.06
C LEU A 20 -18.90 -1.77 -3.38
N ILE A 21 -19.77 -1.91 -4.39
CA ILE A 21 -19.38 -2.41 -5.71
C ILE A 21 -18.34 -1.49 -6.35
N GLY A 22 -18.61 -0.18 -6.40
CA GLY A 22 -17.69 0.74 -7.08
C GLY A 22 -16.35 0.89 -6.37
N PHE A 23 -16.30 0.75 -5.03
CA PHE A 23 -15.04 0.61 -4.31
C PHE A 23 -14.28 -0.64 -4.77
N ASN A 24 -14.94 -1.80 -4.78
CA ASN A 24 -14.35 -3.07 -5.16
C ASN A 24 -13.83 -3.07 -6.62
N GLU A 25 -14.57 -2.44 -7.53
CA GLU A 25 -14.16 -2.26 -8.93
C GLU A 25 -12.91 -1.39 -9.07
N LYS A 26 -12.75 -0.34 -8.25
CA LYS A 26 -11.53 0.48 -8.25
C LYS A 26 -10.33 -0.28 -7.70
N VAL A 27 -10.50 -1.05 -6.62
CA VAL A 27 -9.43 -1.92 -6.10
C VAL A 27 -9.05 -2.98 -7.13
N THR A 28 -10.04 -3.60 -7.79
CA THR A 28 -9.78 -4.58 -8.86
C THR A 28 -9.03 -3.95 -10.04
N ARG A 29 -9.34 -2.69 -10.40
CA ARG A 29 -8.58 -1.94 -11.40
C ARG A 29 -7.14 -1.68 -10.98
N LEU A 30 -6.89 -1.32 -9.72
CA LEU A 30 -5.53 -1.18 -9.18
C LEU A 30 -4.76 -2.49 -9.27
N GLU A 31 -5.40 -3.59 -8.87
CA GLU A 31 -4.81 -4.93 -8.96
C GLU A 31 -4.45 -5.28 -10.40
N ALA A 32 -5.29 -4.92 -11.37
CA ALA A 32 -5.04 -5.19 -12.78
C ALA A 32 -3.99 -4.27 -13.44
N THR A 33 -3.45 -3.27 -12.73
CA THR A 33 -2.40 -2.41 -13.30
C THR A 33 -1.11 -3.19 -13.57
N LYS A 34 -0.36 -2.76 -14.59
CA LYS A 34 0.97 -3.30 -14.88
C LYS A 34 1.91 -3.15 -13.68
N PHE A 35 1.85 -2.01 -12.99
CA PHE A 35 2.64 -1.74 -11.80
C PHE A 35 2.41 -2.82 -10.73
N PHE A 36 1.16 -3.04 -10.32
CA PHE A 36 0.89 -4.01 -9.26
C PHE A 36 1.22 -5.44 -9.70
N GLN A 37 0.87 -5.83 -10.93
CA GLN A 37 1.18 -7.18 -11.41
C GLN A 37 2.70 -7.45 -11.48
N ARG A 38 3.52 -6.42 -11.74
CA ARG A 38 4.98 -6.56 -11.79
C ARG A 38 5.60 -6.72 -10.41
N TYR A 39 5.08 -6.02 -9.40
CA TYR A 39 5.75 -5.88 -8.10
C TYR A 39 5.00 -6.48 -6.90
N LYS A 40 3.82 -7.08 -7.10
CA LYS A 40 3.05 -7.71 -6.01
C LYS A 40 3.81 -8.86 -5.31
N ASP A 41 4.69 -9.54 -6.03
CA ASP A 41 5.43 -10.71 -5.55
C ASP A 41 6.89 -10.38 -5.20
N GLU A 42 7.47 -9.36 -5.83
CA GLU A 42 8.87 -8.99 -5.66
C GLU A 42 9.06 -7.46 -5.82
N PRO A 43 9.69 -6.77 -4.85
CA PRO A 43 9.98 -5.35 -4.97
C PRO A 43 11.01 -5.08 -6.09
N PRO A 44 11.09 -3.85 -6.61
CA PRO A 44 12.09 -3.48 -7.60
C PRO A 44 13.51 -3.74 -7.08
N ASN A 45 14.36 -4.30 -7.94
CA ASN A 45 15.75 -4.59 -7.60
C ASN A 45 16.55 -3.29 -7.48
N ILE A 46 17.29 -3.17 -6.38
CA ILE A 46 18.38 -2.19 -6.24
C ILE A 46 19.65 -2.87 -6.70
N ILE A 47 20.27 -2.33 -7.75
CA ILE A 47 21.55 -2.82 -8.25
C ILE A 47 22.65 -1.93 -7.67
N LEU A 48 23.54 -2.54 -6.90
CA LEU A 48 24.74 -1.92 -6.36
C LEU A 48 25.96 -2.45 -7.11
N LYS A 49 26.75 -1.55 -7.68
CA LYS A 49 28.00 -1.89 -8.36
C LYS A 49 29.16 -1.14 -7.71
N PHE A 50 30.16 -1.89 -7.25
CA PHE A 50 31.43 -1.33 -6.86
C PHE A 50 32.21 -0.95 -8.12
N ASN A 51 32.37 0.34 -8.35
CA ASN A 51 33.22 0.84 -9.44
C ASN A 51 34.70 0.72 -9.08
N HIS A 52 34.99 0.99 -7.82
CA HIS A 52 36.33 0.90 -7.27
C HIS A 52 36.25 0.44 -5.82
N LEU A 53 37.10 -0.51 -5.46
CA LEU A 53 37.24 -1.00 -4.10
C LEU A 53 38.57 -0.45 -3.58
N ASP A 54 38.50 0.48 -2.65
CA ASP A 54 39.66 1.15 -2.07
C ASP A 54 40.40 0.20 -1.13
N HIS A 55 39.68 -0.45 -0.22
CA HIS A 55 40.25 -1.48 0.63
C HIS A 55 39.21 -2.47 1.17
N VAL A 56 39.73 -3.61 1.62
CA VAL A 56 38.98 -4.66 2.31
C VAL A 56 39.65 -4.91 3.65
N GLU A 57 38.90 -4.74 4.72
CA GLU A 57 39.31 -5.19 6.06
C GLU A 57 38.67 -6.53 6.33
N VAL A 58 39.47 -7.53 6.72
CA VAL A 58 38.95 -8.82 7.17
C VAL A 58 39.07 -8.85 8.69
N GLU A 59 37.94 -9.05 9.36
CA GLU A 59 37.91 -9.23 10.80
C GLU A 59 38.49 -10.61 11.16
N PRO A 60 39.20 -10.74 12.29
CA PRO A 60 39.62 -12.04 12.81
C PRO A 60 38.43 -12.98 12.95
N ALA A 61 38.61 -14.26 12.60
CA ALA A 61 37.57 -15.27 12.74
C ALA A 61 37.05 -15.32 14.18
N LYS A 62 35.73 -15.27 14.33
CA LYS A 62 35.07 -15.40 15.64
C LYS A 62 35.14 -16.85 16.13
N PRO A 63 34.97 -17.11 17.44
CA PRO A 63 35.03 -18.47 18.00
C PRO A 63 34.01 -19.46 17.40
N ASP A 64 32.94 -18.96 16.78
CA ASP A 64 31.94 -19.75 16.06
C ASP A 64 32.34 -20.09 14.61
N GLY A 65 33.52 -19.65 14.17
CA GLY A 65 34.04 -19.86 12.82
C GLY A 65 33.55 -18.85 11.79
N SER A 66 32.75 -17.85 12.17
CA SER A 66 32.33 -16.79 11.25
C SER A 66 33.46 -15.80 10.99
N VAL A 67 33.54 -15.27 9.77
CA VAL A 67 34.52 -14.26 9.34
C VAL A 67 33.75 -13.01 8.93
N GLY A 68 34.07 -11.88 9.55
CA GLY A 68 33.57 -10.56 9.15
C GLY A 68 34.50 -9.92 8.12
N PHE A 69 33.97 -9.07 7.25
CA PHE A 69 34.78 -8.18 6.44
C PHE A 69 34.06 -6.85 6.20
N SER A 70 34.83 -5.79 6.04
CA SER A 70 34.37 -4.44 5.70
C SER A 70 34.93 -4.07 4.32
N LEU A 71 34.06 -3.60 3.43
CA LEU A 71 34.40 -3.15 2.09
C LEU A 71 34.29 -1.62 2.04
N PHE A 72 35.32 -0.97 1.53
CA PHE A 72 35.34 0.48 1.33
C PHE A 72 35.63 0.78 -0.12
N GLY A 73 34.88 1.70 -0.71
CA GLY A 73 34.98 2.00 -2.12
C GLY A 73 33.87 2.89 -2.63
N TYR A 74 33.92 3.15 -3.94
CA TYR A 74 32.91 3.92 -4.65
C TYR A 74 31.87 2.97 -5.23
N VAL A 75 30.61 3.21 -4.85
CA VAL A 75 29.45 2.47 -5.35
C VAL A 75 28.61 3.34 -6.27
N GLU A 76 28.21 2.76 -7.39
CA GLU A 76 27.07 3.22 -8.19
C GLU A 76 25.85 2.40 -7.79
N ALA A 77 24.74 3.07 -7.56
CA ALA A 77 23.47 2.45 -7.24
C ALA A 77 22.41 2.93 -8.24
N TRP A 78 21.69 1.98 -8.82
CA TRP A 78 20.52 2.28 -9.63
C TRP A 78 19.40 1.29 -9.35
N VAL A 79 18.19 1.69 -9.69
CA VAL A 79 17.02 0.81 -9.63
C VAL A 79 16.78 0.27 -11.03
N GLU A 80 16.34 -0.98 -11.13
CA GLU A 80 15.88 -1.54 -12.40
C GLU A 80 14.86 -0.58 -13.06
N ASP A 81 15.01 -0.32 -14.36
CA ASP A 81 14.10 0.58 -15.08
C ASP A 81 12.65 0.21 -14.78
N PHE A 82 11.88 1.19 -14.31
CA PHE A 82 10.47 1.03 -14.00
C PHE A 82 9.61 1.92 -14.90
N ASP A 83 8.42 1.42 -15.21
CA ASP A 83 7.44 2.12 -16.06
C ASP A 83 6.74 3.21 -15.24
N GLN A 84 7.20 4.45 -15.37
CA GLN A 84 6.62 5.60 -14.67
C GLN A 84 5.14 5.81 -15.03
N ASP A 85 4.75 5.59 -16.29
CA ASP A 85 3.34 5.72 -16.72
C ASP A 85 2.46 4.70 -16.00
N ALA A 86 2.98 3.49 -15.77
CA ALA A 86 2.27 2.46 -15.00
C ALA A 86 2.09 2.86 -13.52
N ILE A 87 3.09 3.50 -12.91
CA ILE A 87 3.00 4.04 -11.54
C ILE A 87 1.99 5.19 -11.49
N GLU A 88 2.04 6.13 -12.44
CA GLU A 88 1.11 7.24 -12.52
C GLU A 88 -0.34 6.76 -12.64
N ALA A 89 -0.60 5.79 -13.51
CA ALA A 89 -1.93 5.19 -13.65
C ALA A 89 -2.43 4.53 -12.36
N PHE A 90 -1.54 3.84 -11.63
CA PHE A 90 -1.86 3.28 -10.31
C PHE A 90 -2.21 4.39 -9.33
N VAL A 91 -1.36 5.40 -9.20
CA VAL A 91 -1.51 6.51 -8.26
C VAL A 91 -2.79 7.31 -8.52
N LEU A 92 -3.16 7.53 -9.77
CA LEU A 92 -4.42 8.20 -10.13
C LEU A 92 -5.63 7.46 -9.55
N THR A 93 -5.68 6.13 -9.66
CA THR A 93 -6.80 5.35 -9.12
C THR A 93 -6.71 5.25 -7.59
N TYR A 94 -5.52 5.07 -7.04
CA TYR A 94 -5.27 5.01 -5.60
C TYR A 94 -5.77 6.28 -4.89
N ARG A 95 -5.53 7.46 -5.47
CA ARG A 95 -6.00 8.74 -4.94
C ARG A 95 -7.52 8.80 -4.81
N LEU A 96 -8.28 8.19 -5.72
CA LEU A 96 -9.74 8.16 -5.64
C LEU A 96 -10.22 7.34 -4.42
N LEU A 97 -9.41 6.41 -3.93
CA LEU A 97 -9.76 5.59 -2.76
C LEU A 97 -9.31 6.24 -1.44
N THR A 98 -8.24 7.03 -1.46
CA THR A 98 -7.63 7.56 -0.22
C THR A 98 -7.92 9.03 0.03
N GLN A 99 -8.25 9.81 -1.00
CA GLN A 99 -8.65 11.20 -0.83
C GLN A 99 -10.12 11.32 -0.46
N ASN A 100 -10.44 12.21 0.49
CA ASN A 100 -11.81 12.44 0.98
C ASN A 100 -12.73 13.19 -0.01
N ASN A 101 -12.33 13.34 -1.28
CA ASN A 101 -13.05 14.09 -2.31
C ASN A 101 -13.82 13.19 -3.30
N ASP A 102 -13.57 11.87 -3.30
CA ASP A 102 -14.24 10.93 -4.19
C ASP A 102 -15.29 10.11 -3.42
N ARG A 103 -16.40 9.79 -4.12
CA ARG A 103 -17.49 8.98 -3.58
C ARG A 103 -16.98 7.69 -2.95
N TYR A 104 -16.01 7.03 -3.59
CA TYR A 104 -15.51 5.71 -3.23
C TYR A 104 -14.30 5.77 -2.28
N SER A 105 -14.11 6.87 -1.56
CA SER A 105 -13.04 6.98 -0.58
C SER A 105 -13.26 6.07 0.63
N ILE A 106 -12.17 5.63 1.27
CA ILE A 106 -12.19 4.85 2.52
C ILE A 106 -12.98 5.59 3.61
N GLN A 107 -12.91 6.92 3.64
CA GLN A 107 -13.66 7.72 4.60
C GLN A 107 -15.18 7.67 4.36
N ASN A 108 -15.62 7.66 3.11
CA ASN A 108 -17.04 7.48 2.80
C ASN A 108 -17.50 6.05 3.07
N LEU A 109 -16.64 5.06 2.80
CA LEU A 109 -16.89 3.67 3.18
C LEU A 109 -17.03 3.52 4.70
N ALA A 110 -16.18 4.18 5.48
CA ALA A 110 -16.26 4.17 6.94
C ALA A 110 -17.57 4.78 7.46
N ARG A 111 -18.05 5.85 6.83
CA ARG A 111 -19.38 6.42 7.14
C ARG A 111 -20.50 5.44 6.81
N LEU A 112 -20.39 4.71 5.70
CA LEU A 112 -21.36 3.68 5.32
C LEU A 112 -21.41 2.56 6.36
N TYR A 113 -20.24 2.07 6.81
CA TYR A 113 -20.14 1.00 7.81
C TYR A 113 -20.61 1.43 9.20
N ALA A 114 -20.55 2.72 9.54
CA ALA A 114 -21.02 3.21 10.84
C ALA A 114 -22.55 3.17 11.03
N ASN A 115 -23.32 2.83 9.98
CA ASN A 115 -24.77 2.74 10.07
C ASN A 115 -25.24 1.45 10.77
N GLU A 116 -26.43 1.50 11.37
CA GLU A 116 -26.98 0.43 12.23
C GLU A 116 -27.29 -0.90 11.52
N TRP A 117 -27.30 -0.93 10.19
CA TRP A 117 -27.53 -2.16 9.41
C TRP A 117 -26.26 -3.02 9.30
N MET A 118 -25.08 -2.42 9.46
CA MET A 118 -23.81 -3.12 9.41
C MET A 118 -23.55 -3.81 10.75
N GLU A 119 -23.27 -5.10 10.74
CA GLU A 119 -22.98 -5.84 11.96
C GLU A 119 -21.72 -5.32 12.66
N PRO A 120 -21.68 -5.32 14.01
CA PRO A 120 -20.55 -4.79 14.79
C PRO A 120 -19.19 -5.37 14.39
N GLU A 121 -19.13 -6.64 13.99
CA GLU A 121 -17.90 -7.25 13.51
C GLU A 121 -17.38 -6.58 12.23
N GLY A 122 -18.25 -6.35 11.23
CA GLY A 122 -17.89 -5.64 10.00
C GLY A 122 -17.38 -4.23 10.27
N GLN A 123 -18.01 -3.52 11.21
CA GLN A 123 -17.56 -2.19 11.65
C GLN A 123 -16.16 -2.24 12.26
N ALA A 124 -15.92 -3.20 13.17
CA ALA A 124 -14.64 -3.38 13.84
C ALA A 124 -13.52 -3.73 12.85
N ARG A 125 -13.77 -4.63 11.89
CA ARG A 125 -12.79 -5.02 10.86
C ARG A 125 -12.40 -3.86 9.95
N LEU A 126 -13.36 -3.01 9.57
CA LEU A 126 -13.02 -1.82 8.78
C LEU A 126 -12.26 -0.78 9.62
N ALA A 127 -12.60 -0.62 10.90
CA ALA A 127 -11.86 0.26 11.80
C ALA A 127 -10.40 -0.21 11.97
N GLU A 128 -10.20 -1.52 12.17
CA GLU A 128 -8.89 -2.17 12.20
C GLU A 128 -8.09 -1.91 10.92
N ALA A 129 -8.70 -2.08 9.74
CA ALA A 129 -8.04 -1.80 8.46
C ALA A 129 -7.58 -0.33 8.36
N ARG A 130 -8.40 0.62 8.80
CA ARG A 130 -8.09 2.05 8.77
C ARG A 130 -6.97 2.41 9.75
N GLU A 131 -6.99 1.82 10.94
CA GLU A 131 -5.92 1.99 11.91
C GLU A 131 -4.61 1.39 11.38
N GLY A 132 -4.66 0.23 10.72
CA GLY A 132 -3.53 -0.37 10.03
C GLY A 132 -2.93 0.55 8.96
N ILE A 133 -3.76 1.15 8.11
CA ILE A 133 -3.30 2.16 7.14
C ILE A 133 -2.65 3.36 7.83
N ALA A 134 -3.30 3.91 8.86
CA ALA A 134 -2.77 5.07 9.59
C ALA A 134 -1.43 4.75 10.28
N SER A 135 -1.33 3.58 10.90
CA SER A 135 -0.11 3.07 11.52
C SER A 135 0.99 2.90 10.47
N TYR A 136 0.70 2.27 9.34
CA TYR A 136 1.65 2.08 8.26
C TYR A 136 2.19 3.42 7.72
N LEU A 137 1.31 4.39 7.47
CA LEU A 137 1.72 5.73 7.02
C LEU A 137 2.55 6.50 8.07
N SER A 138 2.43 6.15 9.35
CA SER A 138 3.22 6.76 10.43
C SER A 138 4.62 6.16 10.61
N GLN A 139 4.90 5.02 9.97
CA GLN A 139 6.21 4.38 10.05
C GLN A 139 7.29 5.23 9.39
N HIS A 140 8.50 5.15 9.91
CA HIS A 140 9.67 5.77 9.28
C HIS A 140 10.02 5.06 7.98
N VAL A 141 10.42 5.84 6.97
CA VAL A 141 11.08 5.28 5.77
C VAL A 141 12.44 4.68 6.19
N GLN A 142 12.93 3.67 5.47
CA GLN A 142 14.20 3.03 5.80
C GLN A 142 15.39 3.90 5.41
N PHE A 143 15.22 4.79 4.42
CA PHE A 143 16.26 5.71 3.95
C PHE A 143 15.95 7.16 4.30
N ASP A 144 16.94 7.85 4.86
CA ASP A 144 16.85 9.29 5.10
C ASP A 144 17.13 10.07 3.80
N PHE A 145 16.15 10.86 3.37
CA PHE A 145 16.21 11.66 2.14
C PHE A 145 16.54 13.14 2.39
N GLY A 146 16.81 13.53 3.64
CA GLY A 146 17.05 14.90 4.04
C GLY A 146 17.66 14.98 5.44
N GLU A 147 17.49 16.12 6.11
CA GLU A 147 18.06 16.35 7.45
C GLU A 147 17.36 15.58 8.57
N ARG A 148 16.17 15.02 8.32
CA ARG A 148 15.34 14.34 9.31
C ARG A 148 14.72 13.07 8.74
N PRO A 149 14.52 12.03 9.57
CA PRO A 149 13.73 10.87 9.19
C PRO A 149 12.29 11.28 8.87
N GLU A 150 11.86 10.92 7.67
CA GLU A 150 10.48 11.11 7.23
C GLU A 150 9.65 9.87 7.57
N ASN A 151 8.33 10.00 7.51
CA ASN A 151 7.43 8.85 7.54
C ASN A 151 6.88 8.54 6.15
N VAL A 152 6.36 7.32 6.00
CA VAL A 152 5.77 6.83 4.74
C VAL A 152 4.68 7.77 4.23
N GLY A 153 3.87 8.34 5.13
CA GLY A 153 2.83 9.31 4.79
C GLY A 153 3.39 10.57 4.11
N VAL A 154 4.48 11.12 4.64
CA VAL A 154 5.16 12.28 4.05
C VAL A 154 5.80 11.93 2.72
N LEU A 155 6.46 10.77 2.61
CA LEU A 155 7.00 10.27 1.35
C LEU A 155 5.90 10.19 0.28
N MET A 156 4.80 9.49 0.60
CA MET A 156 3.66 9.32 -0.29
C MET A 156 3.10 10.68 -0.73
N ASP A 157 2.90 11.59 0.21
CA ASP A 157 2.37 12.92 -0.06
C ASP A 157 3.30 13.74 -0.98
N VAL A 158 4.61 13.75 -0.71
CA VAL A 158 5.59 14.48 -1.52
C VAL A 158 5.69 13.90 -2.93
N VAL A 159 5.80 12.58 -3.09
CA VAL A 159 5.94 11.95 -4.41
C VAL A 159 4.64 12.10 -5.22
N VAL A 160 3.48 11.81 -4.61
CA VAL A 160 2.20 11.89 -5.31
C VAL A 160 1.90 13.31 -5.77
N TYR A 161 2.08 14.32 -4.93
CA TYR A 161 1.65 15.69 -5.26
C TYR A 161 2.76 16.58 -5.82
N GLY A 162 4.02 16.27 -5.52
CA GLY A 162 5.18 16.97 -6.04
C GLY A 162 5.72 16.37 -7.34
N GLY A 163 5.60 15.06 -7.54
CA GLY A 163 6.15 14.35 -8.70
C GLY A 163 5.12 13.89 -9.72
N LEU A 164 4.03 13.27 -9.27
CA LEU A 164 3.11 12.60 -10.20
C LEU A 164 1.91 13.47 -10.58
N ALA A 165 1.29 14.14 -9.60
CA ALA A 165 0.13 14.99 -9.83
C ALA A 165 0.49 16.44 -10.18
N HIS A 166 1.76 16.85 -10.01
CA HIS A 166 2.27 18.20 -10.25
C HIS A 166 1.38 19.32 -9.68
N SER A 167 0.73 19.09 -8.54
CA SER A 167 -0.32 19.95 -8.01
C SER A 167 0.16 20.85 -6.86
N ASN A 168 1.42 20.70 -6.42
CA ASN A 168 1.95 21.46 -5.29
C ASN A 168 3.45 21.78 -5.46
N ILE A 169 3.76 23.07 -5.63
CA ILE A 169 5.13 23.58 -5.88
C ILE A 169 6.08 23.34 -4.69
N GLU A 170 5.58 23.39 -3.46
CA GLU A 170 6.41 23.14 -2.27
C GLU A 170 6.87 21.69 -2.22
N LYS A 171 5.96 20.74 -2.51
CA LYS A 171 6.26 19.32 -2.59
C LYS A 171 7.15 18.99 -3.77
N GLU A 172 6.95 19.63 -4.92
CA GLU A 172 7.85 19.51 -6.08
C GLU A 172 9.28 19.94 -5.72
N ARG A 173 9.43 21.08 -5.03
CA ARG A 173 10.75 21.54 -4.56
C ARG A 173 11.37 20.53 -3.60
N ARG A 174 10.60 19.97 -2.68
CA ARG A 174 11.08 18.98 -1.72
C ARG A 174 11.53 17.68 -2.42
N LEU A 175 10.72 17.17 -3.35
CA LEU A 175 11.08 16.01 -4.16
C LEU A 175 12.36 16.26 -4.98
N ARG A 176 12.50 17.47 -5.53
CA ARG A 176 13.72 17.87 -6.25
C ARG A 176 14.96 17.83 -5.36
N VAL A 177 14.85 18.26 -4.09
CA VAL A 177 15.95 18.17 -3.11
C VAL A 177 16.28 16.69 -2.82
N TRP A 178 15.27 15.85 -2.61
CA TRP A 178 15.46 14.41 -2.40
C TRP A 178 16.12 13.72 -3.61
N ASN A 179 15.86 14.21 -4.81
CA ASN A 179 16.46 13.70 -6.04
C ASN A 179 17.86 14.28 -6.35
N GLN A 180 18.35 15.27 -5.59
CA GLN A 180 19.67 15.87 -5.80
C GLN A 180 20.79 15.19 -5.00
N THR A 181 20.46 14.32 -4.05
CA THR A 181 21.41 13.64 -3.16
C THR A 181 21.91 12.30 -3.74
N GLY A 182 22.59 12.34 -4.89
CA GLY A 182 23.32 11.18 -5.44
C GLY A 182 22.47 9.89 -5.54
N PRO A 183 22.95 8.72 -5.07
CA PRO A 183 22.19 7.46 -5.01
C PRO A 183 20.80 7.55 -4.36
N GLY A 184 20.55 8.57 -3.54
CA GLY A 184 19.31 8.77 -2.80
C GLY A 184 18.07 8.95 -3.67
N ALA A 185 18.21 9.50 -4.89
CA ALA A 185 17.08 9.73 -5.79
C ALA A 185 16.32 8.44 -6.13
N ASN A 186 17.06 7.36 -6.35
CA ASN A 186 16.49 6.05 -6.67
C ASN A 186 15.84 5.39 -5.44
N MET A 187 16.38 5.64 -4.26
CA MET A 187 15.85 5.11 -3.00
C MET A 187 14.48 5.69 -2.65
N VAL A 188 14.22 6.97 -3.00
CA VAL A 188 12.89 7.60 -2.86
C VAL A 188 11.84 6.79 -3.60
N TRP A 189 12.13 6.40 -4.84
CA TRP A 189 11.21 5.64 -5.68
C TRP A 189 11.01 4.21 -5.19
N VAL A 190 12.07 3.55 -4.70
CA VAL A 190 11.95 2.20 -4.09
C VAL A 190 11.02 2.23 -2.89
N GLU A 191 11.26 3.14 -1.95
CA GLU A 191 10.40 3.30 -0.77
C GLU A 191 8.97 3.65 -1.16
N PHE A 192 8.79 4.50 -2.16
CA PHE A 192 7.47 4.89 -2.62
C PHE A 192 6.72 3.69 -3.25
N MET A 193 7.40 2.89 -4.09
CA MET A 193 6.80 1.69 -4.67
C MET A 193 6.48 0.64 -3.60
N ALA A 194 7.38 0.43 -2.63
CA ALA A 194 7.15 -0.44 -1.48
C ALA A 194 5.93 0.03 -0.67
N ALA A 195 5.79 1.34 -0.45
CA ALA A 195 4.64 1.93 0.22
C ALA A 195 3.33 1.66 -0.55
N LEU A 196 3.31 1.83 -1.87
CA LEU A 196 2.13 1.53 -2.70
C LEU A 196 1.72 0.06 -2.60
N ILE A 197 2.68 -0.87 -2.64
CA ILE A 197 2.42 -2.31 -2.51
C ILE A 197 1.88 -2.64 -1.12
N GLY A 198 2.51 -2.10 -0.06
CA GLY A 198 2.05 -2.27 1.32
C GLY A 198 0.61 -1.76 1.51
N LEU A 199 0.31 -0.56 1.01
CA LEU A 199 -1.03 0.03 1.05
C LEU A 199 -2.06 -0.79 0.25
N MET A 200 -1.65 -1.43 -0.85
CA MET A 200 -2.52 -2.28 -1.64
C MET A 200 -3.04 -3.47 -0.85
N SER A 201 -2.26 -4.04 0.07
CA SER A 201 -2.72 -5.13 0.93
C SER A 201 -3.95 -4.74 1.78
N TYR A 202 -3.98 -3.52 2.32
CA TYR A 202 -5.14 -3.00 3.06
C TYR A 202 -6.33 -2.74 2.14
N LEU A 203 -6.11 -2.26 0.91
CA LEU A 203 -7.20 -2.05 -0.06
C LEU A 203 -7.84 -3.38 -0.48
N LEU A 204 -7.04 -4.42 -0.70
CA LEU A 204 -7.52 -5.77 -0.99
C LEU A 204 -8.33 -6.33 0.19
N TYR A 205 -7.83 -6.15 1.42
CA TYR A 205 -8.55 -6.55 2.63
C TYR A 205 -9.92 -5.85 2.74
N ILE A 206 -9.98 -4.54 2.52
CA ILE A 206 -11.24 -3.78 2.54
C ILE A 206 -12.19 -4.25 1.43
N ARG A 207 -11.68 -4.53 0.23
CA ARG A 207 -12.48 -5.09 -0.87
C ARG A 207 -13.11 -6.43 -0.48
N ASP A 208 -12.35 -7.27 0.21
CA ASP A 208 -12.81 -8.58 0.63
C ASP A 208 -13.89 -8.44 1.74
N LEU A 209 -13.71 -7.51 2.69
CA LEU A 209 -14.76 -7.13 3.65
C LEU A 209 -16.05 -6.64 2.96
N ASN A 210 -15.92 -5.78 1.95
CA ASN A 210 -17.06 -5.31 1.18
C ASN A 210 -17.76 -6.46 0.44
N SER A 211 -17.00 -7.45 -0.05
CA SER A 211 -17.56 -8.61 -0.75
C SER A 211 -18.39 -9.49 0.18
N VAL A 212 -17.95 -9.67 1.43
CA VAL A 212 -18.74 -10.36 2.47
C VAL A 212 -20.01 -9.58 2.79
N ALA A 213 -19.92 -8.25 2.94
CA ALA A 213 -21.11 -7.42 3.16
C ALA A 213 -22.09 -7.50 1.98
N LEU A 214 -21.59 -7.48 0.74
CA LEU A 214 -22.40 -7.63 -0.46
C LEU A 214 -23.13 -8.99 -0.51
N ALA A 215 -22.48 -10.07 -0.09
CA ALA A 215 -23.10 -11.38 0.01
C ALA A 215 -24.17 -11.44 1.11
N ASN A 216 -23.86 -10.94 2.31
CA ASN A 216 -24.73 -11.05 3.47
C ASN A 216 -25.99 -10.18 3.37
N TYR A 217 -25.88 -8.98 2.78
CA TYR A 217 -26.95 -7.99 2.82
C TYR A 217 -27.62 -7.73 1.46
N PHE A 218 -26.96 -8.08 0.35
CA PHE A 218 -27.44 -7.79 -1.00
C PHE A 218 -27.50 -9.01 -1.93
N GLU A 219 -27.26 -10.22 -1.38
CA GLU A 219 -27.30 -11.50 -2.13
C GLU A 219 -26.40 -11.51 -3.38
N ILE A 220 -25.29 -10.76 -3.35
CA ILE A 220 -24.31 -10.76 -4.45
C ILE A 220 -23.24 -11.81 -4.14
N GLU A 221 -23.02 -12.71 -5.09
CA GLU A 221 -22.01 -13.76 -4.94
C GLU A 221 -20.60 -13.15 -4.76
N PRO A 222 -19.86 -13.55 -3.71
CA PRO A 222 -18.51 -13.05 -3.50
C PRO A 222 -17.54 -13.62 -4.54
N PRO A 223 -16.39 -12.97 -4.78
CA PRO A 223 -15.34 -13.51 -5.63
C PRO A 223 -14.90 -14.92 -5.22
N ARG A 224 -14.55 -15.76 -6.20
CA ARG A 224 -14.18 -17.17 -5.97
C ARG A 224 -13.03 -17.37 -4.97
N HIS A 225 -12.08 -16.44 -4.90
CA HIS A 225 -10.96 -16.55 -3.94
C HIS A 225 -11.41 -16.47 -2.48
N LEU A 226 -12.55 -15.83 -2.20
CA LEU A 226 -13.14 -15.78 -0.86
C LEU A 226 -13.95 -17.04 -0.54
N LEU A 227 -14.49 -17.71 -1.56
CA LEU A 227 -15.19 -18.99 -1.40
C LEU A 227 -14.22 -20.15 -1.16
N ALA A 228 -13.01 -20.07 -1.70
CA ALA A 228 -11.98 -21.09 -1.56
C ALA A 228 -11.28 -21.10 -0.20
N ALA A 229 -11.45 -20.04 0.61
CA ALA A 229 -10.97 -19.97 1.97
C ALA A 229 -11.92 -20.74 2.92
N GLU A 230 -12.16 -22.03 2.65
CA GLU A 230 -12.71 -22.89 3.70
C GLU A 230 -11.68 -22.93 4.85
N PRO A 231 -12.12 -22.79 6.12
CA PRO A 231 -11.21 -22.87 7.24
C PRO A 231 -10.54 -24.25 7.20
N GLN A 232 -9.24 -24.29 6.92
CA GLN A 232 -8.46 -25.47 7.25
C GLN A 232 -8.62 -25.67 8.75
N ALA A 233 -9.33 -26.73 9.14
CA ALA A 233 -9.47 -27.09 10.54
C ALA A 233 -8.06 -27.15 11.13
N PRO A 234 -7.81 -26.51 12.29
CA PRO A 234 -6.49 -26.56 12.91
C PRO A 234 -6.12 -28.02 13.15
N SER A 235 -5.05 -28.46 12.50
CA SER A 235 -4.40 -29.74 12.75
C SER A 235 -3.67 -29.75 14.08
#